data_AF-A0A3N0EM76-F1
#
_entry.id   AF-A0A3N0EM76-F1
#
_cell.length_a   1.000
_cell.length_b   1.000
_cell.length_c   1.000
_cell.angle_alpha   90.00
_cell.angle_beta   90.00
_cell.angle_gamma   90.00
#
_symmetry.space_group_name_H-M   'P 1'
#
loop_
_entity.id
_entity.type
_entity.pdbx_description
1 polymer ?
#
loop_
_entity_poly.entity_id
_entity_poly.type
_entity_poly.pdbx_seq_one_letter_code
_entity_poly.pdbx_strand_id
1 'polypeptide(L)'
;MTRVLYIWGLVFVFCTWTGTAQQKGSTEEERFRMEIDAWMRPYRTDQSAELDRLLAQMEARQAIPEQDSTYKHINAFYLKNRKTYRRLRLESLERCPRAPEAFPGYTHMDMAQLDTVGMELEKIGTMAQQFMNIRTLNVLETSTIQDVLLVPVFKYLQEDRGMTLSQLMESYSCGNLIFAGKEDREHWQVTRVNRVYITRYRWNIDTNVADRVEVWINNGEVQPEGWLSGVSFTADTPKLELAREMTICFWSLYDRKHHNVRSGCSSVSGFMETHREQYVQLRGDRLRQLPGLPENWEGTYHKKDNSKVDEVLLSMERMRDGKYRLPESMSCTEFGFENTLSYFRMRLSGNSDNTHLIKSWLTGHQAYAMLKGDDIWQLTALYGNHAISFTWNIRTDEIVDLQYLEKNTNKPGE
;
A
#
# COMPACT_ATOMS: atom_id res chain seq x y z
N MET A 1 5.09 24.02 -13.14
CA MET A 1 5.30 23.51 -11.75
C MET A 1 4.26 22.49 -11.31
N THR A 2 3.01 22.52 -11.77
CA THR A 2 1.92 21.59 -11.36
C THR A 2 2.03 20.13 -11.80
N ARG A 3 3.03 19.71 -12.60
CA ARG A 3 3.06 18.37 -13.22
C ARG A 3 3.88 17.32 -12.46
N VAL A 4 4.83 17.71 -11.61
CA VAL A 4 5.72 16.76 -10.88
C VAL A 4 5.00 16.14 -9.67
N LEU A 5 4.04 16.86 -9.09
CA LEU A 5 3.20 16.40 -7.97
C LEU A 5 2.36 15.15 -8.29
N TYR A 6 2.11 14.82 -9.56
CA TYR A 6 1.21 13.71 -9.90
C TYR A 6 1.81 12.32 -9.70
N ILE A 7 3.13 12.19 -9.84
CA ILE A 7 3.80 10.89 -9.85
C ILE A 7 4.10 10.42 -8.43
N TRP A 8 4.58 11.32 -7.56
CA TRP A 8 4.72 11.04 -6.12
C TRP A 8 3.40 10.65 -5.43
N GLY A 9 2.25 11.10 -5.94
CA GLY A 9 0.94 10.71 -5.40
C GLY A 9 0.54 9.28 -5.72
N LEU A 10 0.70 8.86 -6.98
CA LEU A 10 0.33 7.51 -7.42
C LEU A 10 1.30 6.42 -6.96
N VAL A 11 2.57 6.77 -6.68
CA VAL A 11 3.57 5.89 -6.04
C VAL A 11 3.09 5.30 -4.70
N PHE A 12 2.31 6.05 -3.93
CA PHE A 12 1.92 5.65 -2.57
C PHE A 12 0.50 5.10 -2.45
N VAL A 13 -0.29 5.08 -3.53
CA VAL A 13 -1.65 4.47 -3.56
C VAL A 13 -1.60 2.96 -3.31
N PHE A 14 -0.49 2.28 -3.65
CA PHE A 14 -0.33 0.83 -3.52
C PHE A 14 0.55 0.39 -2.33
N CYS A 15 1.10 1.33 -1.56
CA CYS A 15 1.99 1.03 -0.42
C CYS A 15 1.26 0.59 0.87
N THR A 16 -0.01 0.18 0.81
CA THR A 16 -0.92 0.03 1.98
C THR A 16 -0.75 -1.26 2.80
N TRP A 17 0.32 -2.04 2.59
CA TRP A 17 0.50 -3.36 3.24
C TRP A 17 1.11 -3.34 4.66
N THR A 18 1.27 -2.17 5.28
CA THR A 18 2.12 -1.98 6.48
C THR A 18 1.33 -1.61 7.75
N GLY A 19 0.52 -2.55 8.25
CA GLY A 19 -0.30 -2.34 9.45
C GLY A 19 0.46 -2.02 10.74
N THR A 20 -0.08 -1.04 11.48
CA THR A 20 0.51 -0.45 12.69
C THR A 20 -0.45 -0.59 13.88
N ALA A 21 -0.14 -1.40 14.89
CA ALA A 21 -1.01 -1.57 16.07
C ALA A 21 -0.27 -2.21 17.27
N GLN A 22 -0.72 -1.96 18.50
CA GLN A 22 -0.06 -2.31 19.78
C GLN A 22 -0.74 -3.51 20.48
N GLN A 23 -0.46 -3.88 21.73
CA GLN A 23 0.85 -3.96 22.37
C GLN A 23 1.46 -5.38 22.20
N LYS A 24 0.77 -6.29 21.51
CA LYS A 24 1.12 -7.71 21.32
C LYS A 24 1.03 -8.09 19.84
N GLY A 25 2.10 -7.89 19.10
CA GLY A 25 2.29 -8.53 17.79
C GLY A 25 2.43 -10.05 17.98
N SER A 26 1.70 -10.82 17.18
CA SER A 26 1.71 -12.29 17.20
C SER A 26 2.97 -12.85 16.53
N THR A 27 3.50 -12.15 15.52
CA THR A 27 4.73 -12.52 14.79
C THR A 27 5.92 -11.61 15.13
N GLU A 28 7.13 -11.99 14.71
CA GLU A 28 8.30 -11.11 14.85
C GLU A 28 8.22 -9.87 13.93
N GLU A 29 7.66 -10.01 12.72
CA GLU A 29 7.43 -8.87 11.83
C GLU A 29 6.50 -7.83 12.49
N GLU A 30 5.37 -8.28 13.04
CA GLU A 30 4.42 -7.39 13.75
C GLU A 30 5.05 -6.69 14.95
N ARG A 31 5.83 -7.43 15.76
CA ARG A 31 6.55 -6.83 16.90
C ARG A 31 7.58 -5.79 16.46
N PHE A 32 8.23 -6.00 15.33
CA PHE A 32 9.20 -5.05 14.82
C PHE A 32 8.53 -3.82 14.16
N ARG A 33 7.36 -3.99 13.51
CA ARG A 33 6.51 -2.87 13.06
C ARG A 33 6.11 -1.97 14.24
N MET A 34 5.69 -2.55 15.37
CA MET A 34 5.40 -1.79 16.59
C MET A 34 6.61 -0.98 17.10
N GLU A 35 7.81 -1.55 17.06
CA GLU A 35 9.04 -0.83 17.45
C GLU A 35 9.28 0.39 16.54
N ILE A 36 9.12 0.21 15.23
CA ILE A 36 9.23 1.30 14.24
C ILE A 36 8.16 2.38 14.50
N ASP A 37 6.91 2.02 14.77
CA ASP A 37 5.82 2.97 15.05
C ASP A 37 6.02 3.77 16.33
N ALA A 38 6.55 3.11 17.37
CA ALA A 38 6.90 3.75 18.64
C ALA A 38 8.09 4.69 18.46
N TRP A 39 9.10 4.29 17.69
CA TRP A 39 10.28 5.10 17.39
C TRP A 39 9.97 6.29 16.49
N MET A 40 9.14 6.11 15.46
CA MET A 40 8.71 7.17 14.55
C MET A 40 7.64 8.11 15.13
N ARG A 41 7.09 7.80 16.32
CA ARG A 41 6.03 8.59 16.96
C ARG A 41 6.34 10.09 17.06
N PRO A 42 7.55 10.56 17.46
CA PRO A 42 7.85 11.99 17.56
C PRO A 42 7.67 12.73 16.23
N TYR A 43 7.96 12.09 15.09
CA TYR A 43 7.78 12.67 13.76
C TYR A 43 6.30 12.85 13.35
N ARG A 44 5.34 12.43 14.18
CA ARG A 44 3.89 12.74 14.05
C ARG A 44 3.47 13.96 14.86
N THR A 45 4.19 14.24 15.94
CA THR A 45 3.83 15.25 16.94
C THR A 45 4.90 16.33 17.00
N ASP A 46 5.94 16.09 17.79
CA ASP A 46 6.85 17.13 18.29
C ASP A 46 8.00 17.42 17.32
N GLN A 47 8.33 16.44 16.46
CA GLN A 47 9.34 16.52 15.39
C GLN A 47 8.70 16.51 13.99
N SER A 48 7.43 16.93 13.92
CA SER A 48 6.61 16.92 12.71
C SER A 48 7.24 17.76 11.58
N ALA A 49 7.74 18.95 11.89
CA ALA A 49 8.28 19.90 10.90
C ALA A 49 9.63 19.46 10.32
N GLU A 50 10.44 18.73 11.09
CA GLU A 50 11.74 18.20 10.69
C GLU A 50 11.61 17.16 9.58
N LEU A 51 10.57 16.31 9.68
CA LEU A 51 10.25 15.34 8.64
C LEU A 51 9.66 16.02 7.39
N ASP A 52 8.79 17.02 7.53
CA ASP A 52 8.28 17.79 6.39
C ASP A 52 9.42 18.49 5.63
N ARG A 53 10.37 19.10 6.37
CA ARG A 53 11.58 19.73 5.81
C ARG A 53 12.51 18.72 5.13
N LEU A 54 12.59 17.48 5.60
CA LEU A 54 13.34 16.40 4.94
C LEU A 54 12.67 16.01 3.61
N LEU A 55 11.36 15.77 3.63
CA LEU A 55 10.58 15.36 2.45
C LEU A 55 10.61 16.43 1.36
N ALA A 56 10.41 17.71 1.72
CA ALA A 56 10.49 18.82 0.78
C ALA A 56 11.90 18.98 0.17
N GLN A 57 12.98 18.71 0.92
CA GLN A 57 14.33 18.70 0.37
C GLN A 57 14.56 17.54 -0.61
N MET A 58 14.01 16.36 -0.32
CA MET A 58 14.10 15.20 -1.21
C MET A 58 13.38 15.46 -2.54
N GLU A 59 12.15 15.98 -2.48
CA GLU A 59 11.38 16.35 -3.68
C GLU A 59 12.12 17.40 -4.51
N ALA A 60 12.60 18.48 -3.87
CA ALA A 60 13.29 19.57 -4.56
C ALA A 60 14.65 19.19 -5.16
N ARG A 61 15.35 18.19 -4.61
CA ARG A 61 16.68 17.75 -5.07
C ARG A 61 16.66 16.49 -5.92
N GLN A 62 15.58 15.73 -5.90
CA GLN A 62 15.52 14.37 -6.45
C GLN A 62 16.69 13.48 -5.98
N ALA A 63 17.07 13.66 -4.71
CA ALA A 63 18.15 12.93 -4.06
C ALA A 63 17.90 12.85 -2.54
N ILE A 64 18.37 11.77 -1.91
CA ILE A 64 18.43 11.66 -0.44
C ILE A 64 19.45 12.68 0.08
N PRO A 65 19.08 13.61 0.98
CA PRO A 65 20.03 14.55 1.57
C PRO A 65 20.77 13.85 2.71
N GLU A 66 21.79 13.04 2.37
CA GLU A 66 22.54 12.21 3.34
C GLU A 66 23.11 12.98 4.53
N GLN A 67 23.35 14.28 4.37
CA GLN A 67 23.87 15.14 5.43
C GLN A 67 22.81 15.65 6.41
N ASP A 68 21.51 15.55 6.10
CA ASP A 68 20.42 16.00 6.96
C ASP A 68 20.34 15.19 8.26
N SER A 69 20.15 15.87 9.39
CA SER A 69 20.07 15.26 10.71
C SER A 69 18.90 14.29 10.87
N THR A 70 17.76 14.59 10.25
CA THR A 70 16.55 13.77 10.27
C THR A 70 16.80 12.44 9.56
N TYR A 71 17.36 12.50 8.34
CA TYR A 71 17.71 11.30 7.59
C TYR A 71 18.77 10.46 8.31
N LYS A 72 19.83 11.10 8.86
CA LYS A 72 20.85 10.41 9.66
C LYS A 72 20.25 9.68 10.87
N HIS A 73 19.28 10.29 11.56
CA HIS A 73 18.61 9.65 12.71
C HIS A 73 17.75 8.45 12.29
N ILE A 74 16.97 8.57 11.22
CA ILE A 74 16.18 7.48 10.61
C ILE A 74 17.10 6.32 10.18
N ASN A 75 18.19 6.62 9.48
CA ASN A 75 19.16 5.62 9.03
C ASN A 75 19.89 4.95 10.21
N ALA A 76 20.14 5.67 11.31
CA ALA A 76 20.76 5.11 12.51
C ALA A 76 19.87 4.05 13.19
N PHE A 77 18.54 4.23 13.21
CA PHE A 77 17.61 3.19 13.67
C PHE A 77 17.70 1.93 12.81
N TYR A 78 17.68 2.08 11.48
CA TYR A 78 17.87 0.97 10.56
C TYR A 78 19.22 0.25 10.79
N LEU A 79 20.33 0.99 10.87
CA LEU A 79 21.67 0.42 11.05
C LEU A 79 21.80 -0.38 12.37
N LYS A 80 21.20 0.13 13.45
CA LYS A 80 21.12 -0.57 14.75
C LYS A 80 20.39 -1.91 14.62
N ASN A 81 19.29 -1.93 13.87
CA ASN A 81 18.39 -3.08 13.75
C ASN A 81 18.62 -3.93 12.48
N ARG A 82 19.70 -3.69 11.73
CA ARG A 82 20.02 -4.32 10.42
C ARG A 82 19.87 -5.85 10.37
N LYS A 83 20.16 -6.55 11.47
CA LYS A 83 20.03 -8.02 11.55
C LYS A 83 18.57 -8.46 11.46
N THR A 84 17.66 -7.74 12.12
CA THR A 84 16.22 -8.01 12.10
C THR A 84 15.64 -7.74 10.71
N TYR A 85 15.98 -6.59 10.11
CA TYR A 85 15.62 -6.28 8.71
C TYR A 85 16.09 -7.39 7.77
N ARG A 86 17.37 -7.76 7.79
CA ARG A 86 17.90 -8.80 6.90
C ARG A 86 17.19 -10.15 7.08
N ARG A 87 16.91 -10.55 8.33
CA ARG A 87 16.25 -11.83 8.64
C ARG A 87 14.81 -11.87 8.09
N LEU A 88 14.01 -10.82 8.35
CA LEU A 88 12.64 -10.70 7.82
C LEU A 88 12.59 -10.64 6.29
N ARG A 89 13.52 -9.89 5.68
CA ARG A 89 13.61 -9.78 4.21
C ARG A 89 13.96 -11.12 3.57
N LEU A 90 14.94 -11.85 4.12
CA LEU A 90 15.32 -13.20 3.67
C LEU A 90 14.15 -14.18 3.80
N GLU A 91 13.53 -14.25 4.98
CA GLU A 91 12.37 -15.10 5.25
C GLU A 91 11.24 -14.85 4.25
N SER A 92 10.99 -13.60 3.88
CA SER A 92 10.02 -13.26 2.84
C SER A 92 10.44 -13.63 1.42
N LEU A 93 11.73 -13.50 1.08
CA LEU A 93 12.25 -13.80 -0.25
C LEU A 93 12.31 -15.30 -0.52
N GLU A 94 12.64 -16.10 0.51
CA GLU A 94 12.74 -17.56 0.43
C GLU A 94 11.37 -18.25 0.25
N ARG A 95 10.26 -17.54 0.53
CA ARG A 95 8.89 -17.99 0.23
C ARG A 95 8.46 -17.76 -1.22
N CYS A 96 9.16 -16.93 -2.00
CA CYS A 96 8.78 -16.60 -3.37
C CYS A 96 9.26 -17.65 -4.38
N PRO A 97 8.46 -17.96 -5.42
CA PRO A 97 8.92 -18.77 -6.55
C PRO A 97 9.96 -18.03 -7.39
N ARG A 98 10.73 -18.77 -8.19
CA ARG A 98 11.62 -18.19 -9.21
C ARG A 98 10.82 -17.68 -10.41
N ALA A 99 11.27 -16.56 -10.99
CA ALA A 99 10.63 -15.98 -12.17
C ALA A 99 10.67 -16.94 -13.37
N PRO A 100 9.66 -16.93 -14.25
CA PRO A 100 9.74 -17.62 -15.53
C PRO A 100 10.79 -16.98 -16.43
N GLU A 101 11.35 -17.77 -17.35
CA GLU A 101 12.35 -17.29 -18.31
C GLU A 101 11.75 -16.38 -19.39
N ALA A 102 10.46 -16.55 -19.69
CA ALA A 102 9.75 -15.83 -20.76
C ALA A 102 8.44 -15.20 -20.26
N PHE A 103 8.12 -14.05 -20.85
CA PHE A 103 6.91 -13.28 -20.60
C PHE A 103 6.06 -13.17 -21.89
N PRO A 104 5.28 -14.20 -22.26
CA PRO A 104 4.43 -14.17 -23.45
C PRO A 104 3.41 -13.04 -23.37
N GLY A 105 3.19 -12.32 -24.48
CA GLY A 105 2.31 -11.13 -24.52
C GLY A 105 2.90 -9.87 -23.90
N TYR A 106 4.22 -9.80 -23.71
CA TYR A 106 4.91 -8.57 -23.27
C TYR A 106 6.14 -8.28 -24.13
N THR A 107 6.44 -7.00 -24.31
CA THR A 107 7.65 -6.51 -24.98
C THR A 107 8.55 -5.81 -23.96
N HIS A 108 9.84 -6.15 -23.95
CA HIS A 108 10.83 -5.44 -23.14
C HIS A 108 10.95 -3.99 -23.62
N MET A 109 10.88 -3.03 -22.70
CA MET A 109 10.89 -1.61 -22.99
C MET A 109 12.14 -0.96 -22.39
N ASP A 110 12.79 -0.10 -23.18
CA ASP A 110 13.80 0.80 -22.66
C ASP A 110 13.12 1.85 -21.76
N MET A 111 13.61 2.01 -20.53
CA MET A 111 13.14 3.00 -19.57
C MET A 111 13.10 4.43 -20.12
N ALA A 112 13.99 4.78 -21.06
CA ALA A 112 13.99 6.07 -21.74
C ALA A 112 12.73 6.32 -22.60
N GLN A 113 12.05 5.27 -23.06
CA GLN A 113 10.79 5.39 -23.81
C GLN A 113 9.61 5.74 -22.89
N LEU A 114 9.68 5.33 -21.62
CA LEU A 114 8.69 5.67 -20.59
C LEU A 114 8.93 7.07 -20.00
N ASP A 115 10.18 7.51 -19.94
CA ASP A 115 10.57 8.80 -19.37
C ASP A 115 10.35 9.99 -20.33
N THR A 116 9.11 10.11 -20.83
CA THR A 116 8.65 11.14 -21.79
C THR A 116 8.76 12.60 -21.31
N VAL A 117 9.29 12.83 -20.11
CA VAL A 117 9.43 14.15 -19.46
C VAL A 117 10.78 14.35 -18.75
N GLY A 118 11.74 13.41 -18.86
CA GLY A 118 13.11 13.56 -18.37
C GLY A 118 13.23 13.63 -16.84
N MET A 119 12.57 12.72 -16.14
CA MET A 119 12.52 12.64 -14.67
C MET A 119 13.54 11.67 -14.07
N GLU A 120 14.29 10.93 -14.88
CA GLU A 120 15.23 9.90 -14.43
C GLU A 120 14.50 8.81 -13.61
N LEU A 121 13.47 8.19 -14.21
CA LEU A 121 12.54 7.26 -13.53
C LEU A 121 13.21 6.17 -12.68
N GLU A 122 14.30 5.55 -13.16
CA GLU A 122 15.07 4.56 -12.39
C GLU A 122 15.65 5.18 -11.10
N LYS A 123 16.28 6.34 -11.19
CA LYS A 123 16.85 7.07 -10.05
C LYS A 123 15.77 7.49 -9.05
N ILE A 124 14.59 7.94 -9.51
CA ILE A 124 13.45 8.22 -8.64
C ILE A 124 13.01 6.95 -7.90
N GLY A 125 12.87 5.82 -8.60
CA GLY A 125 12.56 4.53 -8.01
C GLY A 125 13.59 4.10 -6.95
N THR A 126 14.87 4.09 -7.31
CA THR A 126 15.99 3.77 -6.41
C THR A 126 15.98 4.64 -5.16
N MET A 127 15.81 5.95 -5.32
CA MET A 127 15.77 6.91 -4.21
C MET A 127 14.56 6.65 -3.29
N ALA A 128 13.37 6.46 -3.86
CA ALA A 128 12.15 6.22 -3.11
C ALA A 128 12.26 4.91 -2.30
N GLN A 129 12.71 3.83 -2.95
CA GLN A 129 12.94 2.54 -2.29
C GLN A 129 13.99 2.66 -1.17
N GLN A 130 15.15 3.28 -1.43
CA GLN A 130 16.19 3.47 -0.41
C GLN A 130 15.68 4.31 0.78
N PHE A 131 14.86 5.33 0.55
CA PHE A 131 14.27 6.12 1.63
C PHE A 131 13.24 5.33 2.46
N MET A 132 12.50 4.43 1.82
CA MET A 132 11.54 3.53 2.47
C MET A 132 12.20 2.39 3.30
N ASN A 133 13.54 2.34 3.38
CA ASN A 133 14.31 1.32 4.12
C ASN A 133 13.83 1.08 5.56
N ILE A 134 13.42 2.13 6.29
CA ILE A 134 12.91 1.99 7.67
C ILE A 134 11.59 1.20 7.76
N ARG A 135 10.84 1.08 6.65
CA ARG A 135 9.54 0.41 6.59
C ARG A 135 9.53 -0.87 5.73
N THR A 136 10.44 -1.04 4.77
CA THR A 136 10.55 -2.29 4.00
C THR A 136 11.12 -3.42 4.87
N LEU A 137 10.26 -4.30 5.37
CA LEU A 137 10.59 -5.51 6.13
C LEU A 137 10.57 -6.78 5.26
N ASN A 138 9.79 -6.79 4.18
CA ASN A 138 9.55 -7.95 3.34
C ASN A 138 9.51 -7.58 1.84
N VAL A 139 9.40 -8.58 0.95
CA VAL A 139 9.45 -8.37 -0.52
C VAL A 139 8.17 -7.74 -1.08
N LEU A 140 7.06 -7.73 -0.34
CA LEU A 140 5.82 -7.07 -0.77
C LEU A 140 5.95 -5.54 -0.69
N GLU A 141 6.80 -5.04 0.23
CA GLU A 141 7.08 -3.62 0.46
C GLU A 141 8.20 -3.04 -0.43
N THR A 142 8.57 -3.77 -1.49
CA THR A 142 9.39 -3.26 -2.60
C THR A 142 8.54 -2.86 -3.81
N SER A 143 7.24 -2.60 -3.59
CA SER A 143 6.31 -2.20 -4.66
C SER A 143 6.64 -0.84 -5.26
N THR A 144 7.29 0.04 -4.49
CA THR A 144 7.68 1.40 -4.87
C THR A 144 8.26 1.52 -6.28
N ILE A 145 9.13 0.59 -6.69
CA ILE A 145 9.73 0.57 -8.03
C ILE A 145 8.67 0.39 -9.12
N GLN A 146 7.71 -0.51 -8.90
CA GLN A 146 6.57 -0.72 -9.77
C GLN A 146 5.62 0.50 -9.71
N ASP A 147 5.33 1.01 -8.52
CA ASP A 147 4.39 2.11 -8.31
C ASP A 147 4.87 3.45 -8.94
N VAL A 148 6.18 3.71 -8.98
CA VAL A 148 6.80 4.82 -9.74
C VAL A 148 6.56 4.71 -11.25
N LEU A 149 6.52 3.49 -11.78
CA LEU A 149 6.39 3.22 -13.21
C LEU A 149 4.94 3.13 -13.68
N LEU A 150 3.99 3.00 -12.76
CA LEU A 150 2.56 2.85 -13.06
C LEU A 150 2.04 3.96 -13.98
N VAL A 151 2.31 5.22 -13.65
CA VAL A 151 1.79 6.38 -14.41
C VAL A 151 2.47 6.52 -15.78
N PRO A 152 3.82 6.47 -15.89
CA PRO A 152 4.49 6.41 -17.20
C PRO A 152 3.99 5.26 -18.09
N VAL A 153 3.85 4.05 -17.55
CA VAL A 153 3.38 2.87 -18.29
C VAL A 153 1.94 3.03 -18.76
N PHE A 154 1.04 3.49 -17.88
CA PHE A 154 -0.35 3.75 -18.25
C PHE A 154 -0.44 4.78 -19.36
N LYS A 155 0.26 5.93 -19.20
CA LYS A 155 0.31 6.98 -20.23
C LYS A 155 0.82 6.42 -21.57
N TYR A 156 1.93 5.68 -21.57
CA TYR A 156 2.47 5.06 -22.78
C TYR A 156 1.45 4.12 -23.45
N LEU A 157 0.78 3.25 -22.69
CA LEU A 157 -0.25 2.34 -23.22
C LEU A 157 -1.50 3.05 -23.74
N GLN A 158 -1.87 4.19 -23.15
CA GLN A 158 -2.97 5.02 -23.66
C GLN A 158 -2.59 5.73 -24.97
N GLU A 159 -1.38 6.30 -25.04
CA GLU A 159 -0.92 7.12 -26.17
C GLU A 159 -0.44 6.28 -27.37
N ASP A 160 0.34 5.21 -27.15
CA ASP A 160 0.93 4.37 -28.20
C ASP A 160 0.04 3.18 -28.59
N ARG A 161 -0.72 2.62 -27.63
CA ARG A 161 -1.54 1.41 -27.84
C ARG A 161 -3.05 1.65 -27.83
N GLY A 162 -3.48 2.90 -27.60
CA GLY A 162 -4.90 3.26 -27.61
C GLY A 162 -5.73 2.56 -26.52
N MET A 163 -5.09 1.98 -25.49
CA MET A 163 -5.81 1.29 -24.42
C MET A 163 -6.62 2.30 -23.61
N THR A 164 -7.88 1.98 -23.31
CA THR A 164 -8.68 2.82 -22.42
C THR A 164 -8.25 2.64 -20.96
N LEU A 165 -8.43 3.68 -20.14
CA LEU A 165 -8.18 3.59 -18.70
C LEU A 165 -8.98 2.44 -18.05
N SER A 166 -10.19 2.16 -18.54
CA SER A 166 -11.00 1.03 -18.06
C SER A 166 -10.30 -0.32 -18.28
N GLN A 167 -9.81 -0.57 -19.50
CA GLN A 167 -9.07 -1.80 -19.83
C GLN A 167 -7.76 -1.94 -19.03
N LEU A 168 -7.06 -0.83 -18.80
CA LEU A 168 -5.84 -0.80 -18.00
C LEU A 168 -6.12 -1.11 -16.53
N MET A 169 -7.12 -0.45 -15.93
CA MET A 169 -7.50 -0.67 -14.53
C MET A 169 -8.02 -2.09 -14.29
N GLU A 170 -8.83 -2.64 -15.20
CA GLU A 170 -9.37 -3.99 -15.11
C GLU A 170 -8.28 -5.07 -15.25
N SER A 171 -7.33 -4.88 -16.17
CA SER A 171 -6.17 -5.76 -16.31
C SER A 171 -5.27 -5.64 -15.08
N TYR A 172 -5.04 -4.43 -14.58
CA TYR A 172 -4.21 -4.19 -13.40
C TYR A 172 -4.82 -4.79 -12.13
N SER A 173 -6.16 -4.76 -11.98
CA SER A 173 -6.87 -5.36 -10.85
C SER A 173 -6.81 -6.89 -10.80
N CYS A 174 -6.29 -7.56 -11.84
CA CYS A 174 -5.98 -9.00 -11.79
C CYS A 174 -4.79 -9.34 -10.87
N GLY A 175 -4.20 -8.35 -10.18
CA GLY A 175 -3.24 -8.54 -9.10
C GLY A 175 -1.78 -8.59 -9.54
N ASN A 176 -0.89 -8.83 -8.58
CA ASN A 176 0.55 -8.94 -8.81
C ASN A 176 1.05 -10.31 -8.34
N LEU A 177 1.80 -11.01 -9.19
CA LEU A 177 2.62 -12.15 -8.79
C LEU A 177 4.03 -11.66 -8.48
N ILE A 178 4.63 -12.13 -7.38
CA ILE A 178 5.99 -11.76 -6.96
C ILE A 178 6.89 -12.99 -6.98
N PHE A 179 8.01 -12.83 -7.66
CA PHE A 179 9.06 -13.82 -7.81
C PHE A 179 10.36 -13.29 -7.23
N ALA A 180 11.19 -14.19 -6.69
CA ALA A 180 12.51 -13.87 -6.18
C ALA A 180 13.55 -14.90 -6.64
N GLY A 181 14.73 -14.42 -7.00
CA GLY A 181 15.90 -15.23 -7.31
C GLY A 181 17.12 -14.65 -6.62
N LYS A 182 17.84 -15.47 -5.85
CA LYS A 182 19.09 -15.04 -5.22
C LYS A 182 20.18 -14.86 -6.28
N GLU A 183 20.76 -13.67 -6.40
CA GLU A 183 21.92 -13.42 -7.27
C GLU A 183 23.23 -13.65 -6.51
N ASP A 184 23.38 -13.05 -5.32
CA ASP A 184 24.57 -13.22 -4.48
C ASP A 184 24.24 -13.26 -2.97
N ARG A 185 25.17 -12.83 -2.10
CA ARG A 185 24.97 -12.81 -0.64
C ARG A 185 23.96 -11.74 -0.21
N GLU A 186 23.90 -10.63 -0.92
CA GLU A 186 23.23 -9.38 -0.54
C GLU A 186 22.22 -8.93 -1.61
N HIS A 187 22.38 -9.38 -2.86
CA HIS A 187 21.48 -9.06 -3.96
C HIS A 187 20.53 -10.20 -4.30
N TRP A 188 19.26 -9.84 -4.47
CA TRP A 188 18.20 -10.70 -4.98
C TRP A 188 17.52 -10.02 -6.17
N GLN A 189 17.33 -10.77 -7.24
CA GLN A 189 16.47 -10.38 -8.34
C GLN A 189 15.02 -10.54 -7.92
N VAL A 190 14.27 -9.44 -7.90
CA VAL A 190 12.81 -9.46 -7.69
C VAL A 190 12.15 -9.21 -9.04
N THR A 191 11.15 -10.02 -9.37
CA THR A 191 10.29 -9.79 -10.55
C THR A 191 8.84 -9.70 -10.09
N ARG A 192 8.14 -8.64 -10.49
CA ARG A 192 6.72 -8.39 -10.21
C ARG A 192 5.96 -8.44 -11.52
N VAL A 193 5.02 -9.38 -11.64
CA VAL A 193 4.26 -9.63 -12.87
C VAL A 193 2.80 -9.21 -12.67
N ASN A 194 2.34 -8.28 -13.49
CA ASN A 194 0.94 -7.85 -13.60
C ASN A 194 0.47 -8.01 -15.06
N ARG A 195 -0.85 -8.13 -15.30
CA ARG A 195 -1.40 -8.27 -16.66
C ARG A 195 -1.19 -7.02 -17.56
N VAL A 196 -0.83 -5.86 -16.99
CA VAL A 196 -0.47 -4.63 -17.74
C VAL A 196 1.03 -4.52 -18.02
N TYR A 197 1.88 -4.81 -17.03
CA TYR A 197 3.34 -4.71 -17.15
C TYR A 197 4.07 -5.55 -16.10
N ILE A 198 5.37 -5.73 -16.32
CA ILE A 198 6.27 -6.49 -15.48
C ILE A 198 7.44 -5.58 -15.12
N THR A 199 7.85 -5.58 -13.86
CA THR A 199 9.11 -4.97 -13.44
C THR A 199 10.05 -6.05 -12.92
N ARG A 200 11.33 -5.97 -13.27
CA ARG A 200 12.40 -6.74 -12.67
C ARG A 200 13.47 -5.77 -12.19
N TYR A 201 14.06 -6.05 -11.04
CA TYR A 201 15.14 -5.26 -10.50
C TYR A 201 15.99 -6.10 -9.57
N ARG A 202 17.24 -5.66 -9.37
CA ARG A 202 18.14 -6.22 -8.38
C ARG A 202 18.02 -5.44 -7.08
N TRP A 203 17.63 -6.10 -6.01
CA TRP A 203 17.42 -5.53 -4.69
C TRP A 203 18.55 -5.93 -3.74
N ASN A 204 19.23 -4.93 -3.16
CA ASN A 204 20.14 -5.14 -2.05
C ASN A 204 19.34 -5.24 -0.74
N ILE A 205 19.28 -6.44 -0.17
CA ILE A 205 18.44 -6.75 0.99
C ILE A 205 18.94 -6.12 2.29
N ASP A 206 20.20 -5.67 2.34
CA ASP A 206 20.70 -4.90 3.48
C ASP A 206 20.29 -3.43 3.30
N THR A 207 20.82 -2.74 2.29
CA THR A 207 20.67 -1.28 2.14
C THR A 207 19.28 -0.82 1.67
N ASN A 208 18.42 -1.73 1.24
CA ASN A 208 17.15 -1.48 0.56
C ASN A 208 17.29 -0.68 -0.77
N VAL A 209 18.48 -0.64 -1.36
CA VAL A 209 18.69 -0.06 -2.69
C VAL A 209 18.18 -1.06 -3.73
N ALA A 210 17.41 -0.58 -4.70
CA ALA A 210 17.07 -1.34 -5.91
C ALA A 210 17.72 -0.66 -7.12
N ASP A 211 18.35 -1.46 -7.98
CA ASP A 211 19.00 -1.02 -9.22
C ASP A 211 18.74 -2.01 -10.37
N ARG A 212 19.19 -1.66 -11.59
CA ARG A 212 18.99 -2.45 -12.82
C ARG A 212 17.51 -2.70 -13.07
N VAL A 213 16.74 -1.62 -13.13
CA VAL A 213 15.28 -1.70 -13.31
C VAL A 213 14.95 -1.99 -14.78
N GLU A 214 14.48 -3.20 -15.05
CA GLU A 214 14.00 -3.67 -16.36
C GLU A 214 12.46 -3.68 -16.37
N VAL A 215 11.86 -3.35 -17.52
CA VAL A 215 10.40 -3.26 -17.68
C VAL A 215 9.95 -4.01 -18.93
N TRP A 216 8.86 -4.78 -18.82
CA TRP A 216 8.15 -5.32 -19.97
C TRP A 216 6.71 -4.84 -19.93
N ILE A 217 6.17 -4.42 -21.06
CA ILE A 217 4.81 -3.89 -21.17
C ILE A 217 3.97 -4.82 -22.02
N ASN A 218 2.70 -5.01 -21.63
CA ASN A 218 1.74 -5.79 -22.40
C ASN A 218 1.66 -5.24 -23.84
N ASN A 219 1.89 -6.10 -24.82
CA ASN A 219 1.99 -5.72 -26.23
C ASN A 219 0.63 -5.61 -26.96
N GLY A 220 -0.47 -5.93 -26.27
CA GLY A 220 -1.83 -6.05 -26.78
C GLY A 220 -2.31 -7.49 -26.95
N GLU A 221 -1.43 -8.49 -26.83
CA GLU A 221 -1.78 -9.90 -26.95
C GLU A 221 -2.41 -10.44 -25.65
N VAL A 222 -3.36 -11.35 -25.82
CA VAL A 222 -3.93 -12.11 -24.70
C VAL A 222 -2.92 -13.15 -24.24
N GLN A 223 -2.53 -13.14 -22.97
CA GLN A 223 -1.61 -14.15 -22.43
C GLN A 223 -2.25 -15.54 -22.44
N PRO A 224 -1.47 -16.64 -22.62
CA PRO A 224 -2.02 -17.99 -22.70
C PRO A 224 -2.88 -18.40 -21.50
N GLU A 225 -3.89 -19.24 -21.74
CA GLU A 225 -4.71 -19.83 -20.68
C GLU A 225 -3.83 -20.55 -19.64
N GLY A 226 -4.07 -20.32 -18.36
CA GLY A 226 -3.33 -20.96 -17.28
C GLY A 226 -1.91 -20.41 -17.08
N TRP A 227 -1.48 -19.38 -17.81
CA TRP A 227 -0.14 -18.82 -17.65
C TRP A 227 0.08 -18.26 -16.24
N LEU A 228 1.01 -18.89 -15.52
CA LEU A 228 1.29 -18.67 -14.09
C LEU A 228 0.10 -18.97 -13.16
N SER A 229 -0.90 -19.75 -13.62
CA SER A 229 -2.00 -20.22 -12.77
C SER A 229 -1.47 -21.14 -11.67
N GLY A 230 -1.98 -20.95 -10.45
CA GLY A 230 -1.51 -21.66 -9.24
C GLY A 230 -0.12 -21.23 -8.74
N VAL A 231 0.61 -20.36 -9.46
CA VAL A 231 1.89 -19.83 -9.00
C VAL A 231 1.64 -18.77 -7.92
N SER A 232 2.19 -18.99 -6.73
CA SER A 232 2.16 -18.03 -5.64
C SER A 232 3.28 -18.31 -4.64
N PHE A 233 3.39 -17.49 -3.60
CA PHE A 233 4.34 -17.69 -2.50
C PHE A 233 3.88 -18.82 -1.56
N THR A 234 4.84 -19.43 -0.86
CA THR A 234 4.55 -20.36 0.24
C THR A 234 3.94 -19.59 1.42
N ALA A 235 2.78 -20.04 1.91
CA ALA A 235 2.11 -19.45 3.06
C ALA A 235 2.31 -20.31 4.32
N ASP A 236 2.53 -19.64 5.45
CA ASP A 236 2.88 -20.20 6.76
C ASP A 236 2.07 -19.60 7.93
N THR A 237 1.15 -18.66 7.61
CA THR A 237 0.25 -18.00 8.57
C THR A 237 -1.12 -17.77 7.92
N PRO A 238 -2.22 -17.71 8.70
CA PRO A 238 -3.57 -17.51 8.14
C PRO A 238 -3.73 -16.26 7.27
N LYS A 239 -3.03 -15.16 7.60
CA LYS A 239 -2.98 -13.95 6.76
C LYS A 239 -2.35 -14.23 5.40
N LEU A 240 -1.26 -15.00 5.36
CA LEU A 240 -0.56 -15.33 4.13
C LEU A 240 -1.30 -16.40 3.32
N GLU A 241 -2.03 -17.31 3.96
CA GLU A 241 -2.90 -18.28 3.28
C GLU A 241 -4.04 -17.58 2.53
N LEU A 242 -4.78 -16.69 3.21
CA LEU A 242 -5.84 -15.89 2.59
C LEU A 242 -5.29 -14.99 1.48
N ALA A 243 -4.13 -14.35 1.69
CA ALA A 243 -3.49 -13.54 0.65
C ALA A 243 -3.05 -14.37 -0.57
N ARG A 244 -2.55 -15.59 -0.37
CA ARG A 244 -2.18 -16.53 -1.44
C ARG A 244 -3.42 -16.94 -2.25
N GLU A 245 -4.51 -17.25 -1.57
CA GLU A 245 -5.79 -17.65 -2.19
C GLU A 245 -6.46 -16.50 -2.94
N MET A 246 -6.38 -15.28 -2.40
CA MET A 246 -6.80 -14.05 -3.08
C MET A 246 -5.97 -13.80 -4.36
N THR A 247 -4.65 -13.95 -4.30
CA THR A 247 -3.77 -13.84 -5.48
C THR A 247 -4.17 -14.86 -6.56
N ILE A 248 -4.43 -16.11 -6.19
CA ILE A 248 -4.92 -17.15 -7.12
C ILE A 248 -6.29 -16.77 -7.68
N CYS A 249 -7.20 -16.23 -6.86
CA CYS A 249 -8.50 -15.76 -7.31
C CYS A 249 -8.36 -14.67 -8.38
N PHE A 250 -7.66 -13.57 -8.09
CA PHE A 250 -7.47 -12.47 -9.02
C PHE A 250 -6.82 -12.91 -10.34
N TRP A 251 -5.77 -13.74 -10.27
CA TRP A 251 -5.05 -14.16 -11.47
C TRP A 251 -5.93 -15.00 -12.41
N SER A 252 -6.88 -15.75 -11.85
CA SER A 252 -7.86 -16.55 -12.61
C SER A 252 -8.99 -15.73 -13.24
N LEU A 253 -9.27 -14.50 -12.77
CA LEU A 253 -10.31 -13.64 -13.36
C LEU A 253 -9.97 -13.23 -14.80
N TYR A 254 -8.67 -13.00 -15.08
CA TYR A 254 -8.19 -12.73 -16.43
C TYR A 254 -8.51 -13.90 -17.37
N ASP A 255 -8.16 -15.12 -16.99
CA ASP A 255 -8.35 -16.30 -17.82
C ASP A 255 -9.85 -16.57 -18.06
N ARG A 256 -10.70 -16.36 -17.04
CA ARG A 256 -12.17 -16.46 -17.19
C ARG A 256 -12.72 -15.46 -18.19
N LYS A 257 -12.24 -14.21 -18.17
CA LYS A 257 -12.65 -13.16 -19.09
C LYS A 257 -12.20 -13.43 -20.54
N HIS A 258 -10.95 -13.82 -20.72
CA HIS A 258 -10.32 -13.87 -22.06
C HIS A 258 -10.39 -15.24 -22.73
N HIS A 259 -10.43 -16.34 -21.97
CA HIS A 259 -10.45 -17.72 -22.48
C HIS A 259 -11.77 -18.46 -22.20
N ASN A 260 -12.76 -17.81 -21.57
CA ASN A 260 -14.06 -18.39 -21.21
C ASN A 260 -13.99 -19.65 -20.31
N VAL A 261 -12.90 -19.83 -19.56
CA VAL A 261 -12.76 -20.96 -18.63
C VAL A 261 -13.78 -20.87 -17.49
N ARG A 262 -14.14 -22.02 -16.92
CA ARG A 262 -15.06 -22.10 -15.76
C ARG A 262 -14.37 -22.39 -14.43
N SER A 263 -13.11 -22.82 -14.47
CA SER A 263 -12.24 -23.00 -13.31
C SER A 263 -11.92 -21.67 -12.61
N GLY A 264 -11.32 -21.75 -11.43
CA GLY A 264 -10.93 -20.56 -10.66
C GLY A 264 -12.10 -19.77 -10.07
N CYS A 265 -11.81 -18.51 -9.75
CA CYS A 265 -12.67 -17.64 -8.95
C CYS A 265 -13.78 -16.99 -9.79
N SER A 266 -15.03 -17.05 -9.34
CA SER A 266 -16.16 -16.49 -10.12
C SER A 266 -16.25 -14.97 -10.07
N SER A 267 -15.96 -14.38 -8.91
CA SER A 267 -15.90 -12.93 -8.66
C SER A 267 -15.18 -12.68 -7.33
N VAL A 268 -14.73 -11.44 -7.13
CA VAL A 268 -14.08 -11.02 -5.87
C VAL A 268 -15.06 -11.05 -4.68
N SER A 269 -16.32 -10.67 -4.90
CA SER A 269 -17.40 -10.78 -3.91
C SER A 269 -17.66 -12.22 -3.50
N GLY A 270 -17.66 -13.17 -4.46
CA GLY A 270 -17.82 -14.59 -4.16
C GLY A 270 -16.63 -15.17 -3.39
N PHE A 271 -15.42 -14.67 -3.65
CA PHE A 271 -14.24 -14.98 -2.84
C PHE A 271 -14.39 -14.47 -1.40
N MET A 272 -14.74 -13.20 -1.21
CA MET A 272 -14.95 -12.60 0.11
C MET A 272 -16.04 -13.32 0.91
N GLU A 273 -17.15 -13.69 0.28
CA GLU A 273 -18.22 -14.46 0.92
C GLU A 273 -17.73 -15.85 1.38
N THR A 274 -16.95 -16.53 0.54
CA THR A 274 -16.40 -17.87 0.84
C THR A 274 -15.43 -17.84 2.03
N HIS A 275 -14.64 -16.77 2.16
CA HIS A 275 -13.61 -16.63 3.20
C HIS A 275 -14.04 -15.69 4.36
N ARG A 276 -15.35 -15.40 4.47
CA ARG A 276 -15.92 -14.39 5.39
C ARG A 276 -15.42 -14.51 6.83
N GLU A 277 -15.40 -15.72 7.40
CA GLU A 277 -14.93 -15.92 8.79
C GLU A 277 -13.43 -15.64 8.95
N GLN A 278 -12.60 -15.94 7.95
CA GLN A 278 -11.16 -15.64 7.99
C GLN A 278 -10.93 -14.12 7.95
N TYR A 279 -11.66 -13.39 7.10
CA TYR A 279 -11.64 -11.92 7.09
C TYR A 279 -12.07 -11.34 8.44
N VAL A 280 -13.18 -11.81 9.01
CA VAL A 280 -13.67 -11.36 10.32
C VAL A 280 -12.63 -11.61 11.42
N GLN A 281 -12.03 -12.80 11.46
CA GLN A 281 -11.00 -13.13 12.43
C GLN A 281 -9.79 -12.20 12.30
N LEU A 282 -9.20 -12.10 11.11
CA LEU A 282 -8.00 -11.30 10.85
C LEU A 282 -8.23 -9.80 11.14
N ARG A 283 -9.35 -9.24 10.65
CA ARG A 283 -9.74 -7.85 10.89
C ARG A 283 -9.95 -7.59 12.38
N GLY A 284 -10.69 -8.47 13.06
CA GLY A 284 -10.95 -8.36 14.50
C GLY A 284 -9.66 -8.46 15.34
N ASP A 285 -8.76 -9.38 15.01
CA ASP A 285 -7.47 -9.54 15.70
C ASP A 285 -6.54 -8.35 15.48
N ARG A 286 -6.60 -7.68 14.32
CA ARG A 286 -5.87 -6.43 14.06
C ARG A 286 -6.51 -5.21 14.73
N LEU A 287 -7.83 -5.11 14.79
CA LEU A 287 -8.52 -4.01 15.46
C LEU A 287 -8.34 -4.05 16.98
N ARG A 288 -8.31 -5.23 17.59
CA ARG A 288 -7.98 -5.43 19.03
C ARG A 288 -6.59 -4.92 19.43
N GLN A 289 -5.69 -4.73 18.47
CA GLN A 289 -4.35 -4.21 18.69
C GLN A 289 -4.33 -2.66 18.71
N LEU A 290 -5.34 -1.98 18.15
CA LEU A 290 -5.41 -0.52 18.22
C LEU A 290 -5.79 -0.04 19.63
N PRO A 291 -5.24 1.09 20.10
CA PRO A 291 -5.65 1.68 21.36
C PRO A 291 -7.10 2.18 21.31
N GLY A 292 -7.76 2.22 22.47
CA GLY A 292 -9.02 2.94 22.63
C GLY A 292 -8.82 4.46 22.52
N LEU A 293 -9.89 5.19 22.21
CA LEU A 293 -9.87 6.66 22.19
C LEU A 293 -9.48 7.24 23.57
N PRO A 294 -8.66 8.30 23.62
CA PRO A 294 -8.40 9.03 24.87
C PRO A 294 -9.68 9.63 25.46
N GLU A 295 -9.81 9.63 26.79
CA GLU A 295 -11.01 10.14 27.50
C GLU A 295 -11.36 11.59 27.16
N ASN A 296 -10.35 12.42 26.83
CA ASN A 296 -10.51 13.83 26.47
C ASN A 296 -10.67 14.08 24.95
N TRP A 297 -10.85 13.03 24.16
CA TRP A 297 -10.94 13.11 22.69
C TRP A 297 -12.03 14.07 22.21
N GLU A 298 -13.25 13.94 22.74
CA GLU A 298 -14.42 14.74 22.31
C GLU A 298 -14.28 16.23 22.63
N GLY A 299 -13.49 16.60 23.65
CA GLY A 299 -13.13 17.99 23.93
C GLY A 299 -12.04 18.56 23.01
N THR A 300 -11.34 17.70 22.27
CA THR A 300 -10.19 18.08 21.43
C THR A 300 -10.58 18.34 19.97
N TYR A 301 -11.71 17.79 19.50
CA TYR A 301 -12.18 17.90 18.11
C TYR A 301 -13.65 18.31 18.05
N HIS A 302 -14.02 19.20 17.12
CA HIS A 302 -15.41 19.53 16.81
C HIS A 302 -15.85 18.91 15.49
N LYS A 303 -17.13 18.55 15.39
CA LYS A 303 -17.72 18.04 14.14
C LYS A 303 -17.85 19.16 13.11
N LYS A 304 -17.43 18.89 11.87
CA LYS A 304 -17.60 19.76 10.70
C LYS A 304 -18.88 19.41 9.92
N ASP A 305 -19.25 20.32 9.03
CA ASP A 305 -20.43 20.19 8.17
C ASP A 305 -20.32 19.00 7.19
N ASN A 306 -21.47 18.45 6.79
CA ASN A 306 -21.60 17.19 6.06
C ASN A 306 -21.03 17.24 4.63
N SER A 307 -20.82 18.43 4.05
CA SER A 307 -20.28 18.58 2.69
C SER A 307 -18.91 17.90 2.51
N LYS A 308 -18.06 17.85 3.55
CA LYS A 308 -16.80 17.09 3.54
C LYS A 308 -16.96 15.60 3.77
N VAL A 309 -18.06 15.17 4.38
CA VAL A 309 -18.43 13.76 4.48
C VAL A 309 -18.86 13.26 3.09
N ASP A 310 -19.67 14.02 2.36
CA ASP A 310 -20.11 13.67 1.00
C ASP A 310 -18.93 13.52 0.03
N GLU A 311 -17.98 14.48 0.01
CA GLU A 311 -16.75 14.39 -0.82
C GLU A 311 -15.94 13.11 -0.58
N VAL A 312 -15.91 12.63 0.67
CA VAL A 312 -15.20 11.40 1.07
C VAL A 312 -15.98 10.13 0.69
N LEU A 313 -17.31 10.19 0.72
CA LEU A 313 -18.21 9.09 0.37
C LEU A 313 -18.40 8.90 -1.14
N LEU A 314 -18.16 9.94 -1.97
CA LEU A 314 -18.42 9.92 -3.42
C LEU A 314 -17.77 8.78 -4.23
N SER A 315 -16.73 8.13 -3.70
CA SER A 315 -16.08 6.96 -4.33
C SER A 315 -16.17 5.67 -3.50
N MET A 316 -17.01 5.64 -2.47
CA MET A 316 -17.40 4.40 -1.81
C MET A 316 -18.58 3.77 -2.56
N GLU A 317 -18.71 2.44 -2.48
CA GLU A 317 -19.85 1.76 -3.07
C GLU A 317 -21.09 1.98 -2.19
N ARG A 318 -22.06 2.72 -2.72
CA ARG A 318 -23.34 2.96 -2.04
C ARG A 318 -24.22 1.71 -2.08
N MET A 319 -24.61 1.23 -0.92
CA MET A 319 -25.52 0.10 -0.75
C MET A 319 -26.99 0.55 -0.84
N ARG A 320 -27.90 -0.42 -1.05
CA ARG A 320 -29.32 -0.16 -1.36
C ARG A 320 -30.09 0.56 -0.24
N ASP A 321 -29.60 0.50 0.99
CA ASP A 321 -30.16 1.10 2.20
C ASP A 321 -29.48 2.42 2.60
N GLY A 322 -28.58 2.96 1.76
CA GLY A 322 -27.86 4.21 2.05
C GLY A 322 -26.62 4.04 2.93
N LYS A 323 -26.26 2.80 3.29
CA LYS A 323 -24.92 2.48 3.81
C LYS A 323 -23.87 2.55 2.70
N TYR A 324 -22.61 2.47 3.10
CA TYR A 324 -21.46 2.44 2.20
C TYR A 324 -20.60 1.22 2.49
N ARG A 325 -19.77 0.83 1.53
CA ARG A 325 -18.64 -0.09 1.73
C ARG A 325 -17.44 0.39 0.92
N LEU A 326 -16.25 -0.13 1.21
CA LEU A 326 -15.11 0.10 0.33
C LEU A 326 -15.38 -0.46 -1.08
N PRO A 327 -14.71 0.05 -2.13
CA PRO A 327 -14.71 -0.60 -3.43
C PRO A 327 -14.27 -2.05 -3.31
N GLU A 328 -14.91 -2.96 -4.07
CA GLU A 328 -14.69 -4.41 -3.99
C GLU A 328 -13.20 -4.80 -4.08
N SER A 329 -12.40 -4.08 -4.86
CA SER A 329 -10.94 -4.25 -5.01
C SER A 329 -10.10 -3.84 -3.79
N MET A 330 -10.62 -2.96 -2.93
CA MET A 330 -10.01 -2.57 -1.65
C MET A 330 -10.49 -3.46 -0.51
N SER A 331 -11.79 -3.82 -0.48
CA SER A 331 -12.38 -4.66 0.55
C SER A 331 -11.73 -6.04 0.65
N CYS A 332 -11.46 -6.68 -0.50
CA CYS A 332 -10.83 -8.01 -0.52
C CYS A 332 -9.35 -8.00 -0.11
N THR A 333 -8.64 -6.88 -0.28
CA THR A 333 -7.26 -6.72 0.20
C THR A 333 -7.18 -6.19 1.64
N GLU A 334 -8.33 -5.85 2.25
CA GLU A 334 -8.43 -5.35 3.63
C GLU A 334 -8.48 -6.50 4.66
N PHE A 335 -7.34 -6.78 5.26
CA PHE A 335 -7.17 -7.79 6.33
C PHE A 335 -7.13 -7.19 7.75
N GLY A 336 -7.22 -5.87 7.88
CA GLY A 336 -7.12 -5.18 9.16
C GLY A 336 -7.97 -3.92 9.17
N PHE A 337 -7.36 -2.80 8.78
CA PHE A 337 -8.00 -1.49 8.58
C PHE A 337 -7.15 -0.58 7.66
N GLU A 338 -6.04 -1.08 7.12
CA GLU A 338 -4.98 -0.30 6.48
C GLU A 338 -5.46 0.37 5.18
N ASN A 339 -6.22 -0.35 4.36
CA ASN A 339 -6.80 0.19 3.13
C ASN A 339 -7.88 1.21 3.45
N THR A 340 -8.74 0.90 4.42
CA THR A 340 -9.83 1.75 4.89
C THR A 340 -9.31 3.10 5.35
N LEU A 341 -8.29 3.11 6.22
CA LEU A 341 -7.69 4.35 6.72
C LEU A 341 -6.91 5.10 5.65
N SER A 342 -6.24 4.39 4.73
CA SER A 342 -5.48 5.02 3.63
C SER A 342 -6.40 5.68 2.61
N TYR A 343 -7.51 5.02 2.25
CA TYR A 343 -8.58 5.57 1.41
C TYR A 343 -9.12 6.88 2.00
N PHE A 344 -9.48 6.88 3.29
CA PHE A 344 -10.00 8.08 3.93
C PHE A 344 -8.96 9.20 4.00
N ARG A 345 -7.70 8.90 4.35
CA ARG A 345 -6.61 9.88 4.38
C ARG A 345 -6.34 10.52 3.02
N MET A 346 -6.34 9.75 1.93
CA MET A 346 -6.19 10.25 0.57
C MET A 346 -7.33 11.21 0.17
N ARG A 347 -8.56 10.99 0.68
CA ARG A 347 -9.66 11.93 0.46
C ARG A 347 -9.52 13.20 1.33
N LEU A 348 -9.00 13.09 2.54
CA LEU A 348 -8.71 14.24 3.40
C LEU A 348 -7.51 15.07 2.93
N SER A 349 -6.52 14.48 2.25
CA SER A 349 -5.34 15.20 1.72
C SER A 349 -5.64 16.05 0.49
N GLY A 350 -6.74 15.77 -0.22
CA GLY A 350 -6.99 16.33 -1.55
C GLY A 350 -5.94 15.91 -2.59
N ASN A 351 -5.98 16.55 -3.76
CA ASN A 351 -5.16 16.20 -4.93
C ASN A 351 -3.70 16.71 -4.88
N SER A 352 -3.19 17.19 -3.72
CA SER A 352 -1.99 18.05 -3.72
C SER A 352 -1.01 17.92 -2.56
N ASP A 353 -1.18 17.01 -1.60
CA ASP A 353 -0.22 16.84 -0.48
C ASP A 353 0.29 15.40 -0.30
N ASN A 354 1.18 15.01 -1.21
CA ASN A 354 1.89 13.72 -1.13
C ASN A 354 2.82 13.66 0.09
N THR A 355 3.34 14.80 0.54
CA THR A 355 4.26 14.90 1.68
C THR A 355 3.57 14.38 2.95
N HIS A 356 2.33 14.80 3.21
CA HIS A 356 1.55 14.29 4.33
C HIS A 356 1.14 12.81 4.19
N LEU A 357 0.92 12.29 2.98
CA LEU A 357 0.70 10.85 2.74
C LEU A 357 1.95 10.02 3.06
N ILE A 358 3.10 10.40 2.49
CA ILE A 358 4.40 9.76 2.73
C ILE A 358 4.76 9.79 4.22
N LYS A 359 4.61 10.95 4.86
CA LYS A 359 4.79 11.12 6.30
C LYS A 359 3.88 10.22 7.11
N SER A 360 2.59 10.16 6.78
CA SER A 360 1.62 9.30 7.46
C SER A 360 1.95 7.81 7.36
N TRP A 361 2.55 7.38 6.25
CA TRP A 361 3.03 6.02 6.04
C TRP A 361 4.34 5.74 6.81
N LEU A 362 5.36 6.60 6.64
CA LEU A 362 6.63 6.51 7.36
C LEU A 362 6.44 6.45 8.87
N THR A 363 5.50 7.24 9.39
CA THR A 363 5.28 7.41 10.82
C THR A 363 4.20 6.50 11.42
N GLY A 364 3.44 5.81 10.58
CA GLY A 364 2.38 4.89 10.98
C GLY A 364 1.06 5.57 11.34
N HIS A 365 -0.01 4.78 11.40
CA HIS A 365 -1.36 5.31 11.63
C HIS A 365 -1.52 5.77 13.09
N GLN A 366 -2.09 6.96 13.28
CA GLN A 366 -2.72 7.33 14.55
C GLN A 366 -4.18 6.94 14.41
N ALA A 367 -4.48 5.73 14.84
CA ALA A 367 -5.79 5.12 14.74
C ALA A 367 -6.21 4.56 16.09
N TYR A 368 -7.50 4.61 16.34
CA TYR A 368 -8.14 4.12 17.55
C TYR A 368 -9.30 3.21 17.15
N ALA A 369 -9.51 2.15 17.92
CA ALA A 369 -10.63 1.24 17.71
C ALA A 369 -11.40 1.03 19.02
N MET A 370 -12.71 0.93 18.91
CA MET A 370 -13.60 0.59 20.02
C MET A 370 -14.66 -0.40 19.54
N LEU A 371 -14.71 -1.58 20.14
CA LEU A 371 -15.76 -2.56 19.88
C LEU A 371 -17.12 -2.00 20.36
N LYS A 372 -18.14 -2.05 19.50
CA LYS A 372 -19.51 -1.56 19.79
C LYS A 372 -20.55 -2.68 19.83
N GLY A 373 -20.25 -3.82 19.22
CA GLY A 373 -21.07 -5.03 19.19
C GLY A 373 -20.34 -6.15 18.44
N ASP A 374 -21.00 -7.27 18.23
CA ASP A 374 -20.43 -8.40 17.49
C ASP A 374 -20.04 -7.97 16.07
N ASP A 375 -18.76 -8.11 15.73
CA ASP A 375 -18.14 -7.67 14.48
C ASP A 375 -18.33 -6.18 14.11
N ILE A 376 -18.79 -5.34 15.05
CA ILE A 376 -19.03 -3.90 14.83
C ILE A 376 -18.03 -3.07 15.63
N TRP A 377 -17.23 -2.28 14.91
CA TRP A 377 -16.15 -1.46 15.46
C TRP A 377 -16.35 0.02 15.12
N GLN A 378 -16.24 0.90 16.11
CA GLN A 378 -15.96 2.30 15.84
C GLN A 378 -14.45 2.44 15.57
N LEU A 379 -14.11 2.92 14.39
CA LEU A 379 -12.76 3.31 13.99
C LEU A 379 -12.65 4.83 13.99
N THR A 380 -11.56 5.35 14.54
CA THR A 380 -11.25 6.78 14.48
C THR A 380 -9.79 6.98 14.10
N ALA A 381 -9.52 7.70 13.02
CA ALA A 381 -8.18 7.95 12.52
C ALA A 381 -7.86 9.45 12.44
N LEU A 382 -6.65 9.80 12.88
CA LEU A 382 -6.09 11.15 12.83
C LEU A 382 -5.32 11.40 11.52
N TYR A 383 -5.41 12.64 11.06
CA TYR A 383 -4.68 13.17 9.92
C TYR A 383 -4.45 14.69 10.08
N GLY A 384 -3.26 15.08 10.55
CA GLY A 384 -2.92 16.49 10.79
C GLY A 384 -3.84 17.13 11.83
N ASN A 385 -4.55 18.20 11.44
CA ASN A 385 -5.56 18.86 12.28
C ASN A 385 -6.95 18.25 12.14
N HIS A 386 -7.10 17.12 11.45
CA HIS A 386 -8.39 16.51 11.15
C HIS A 386 -8.46 15.09 11.73
N ALA A 387 -9.68 14.63 11.97
CA ALA A 387 -9.96 13.24 12.27
C ALA A 387 -11.18 12.76 11.50
N ILE A 388 -11.23 11.46 11.26
CA ILE A 388 -12.40 10.79 10.70
C ILE A 388 -12.81 9.66 11.64
N SER A 389 -14.09 9.59 11.98
CA SER A 389 -14.68 8.53 12.79
C SER A 389 -15.80 7.87 12.02
N PHE A 390 -15.91 6.54 12.10
CA PHE A 390 -16.98 5.76 11.47
C PHE A 390 -17.22 4.46 12.23
N THR A 391 -18.41 3.90 12.04
CA THR A 391 -18.75 2.54 12.47
C THR A 391 -18.56 1.60 11.28
N TRP A 392 -17.83 0.51 11.47
CA TRP A 392 -17.57 -0.51 10.46
C TRP A 392 -17.96 -1.89 10.97
N ASN A 393 -18.76 -2.59 10.17
CA ASN A 393 -19.07 -4.00 10.37
C ASN A 393 -18.06 -4.84 9.57
N ILE A 394 -17.12 -5.50 10.26
CA ILE A 394 -16.02 -6.23 9.60
C ILE A 394 -16.47 -7.49 8.85
N ARG A 395 -17.71 -7.96 9.09
CA ARG A 395 -18.33 -9.14 8.47
C ARG A 395 -19.08 -8.81 7.18
N THR A 396 -19.76 -7.67 7.13
CA THR A 396 -20.54 -7.22 5.95
C THR A 396 -19.82 -6.17 5.12
N ASP A 397 -18.70 -5.64 5.61
CA ASP A 397 -17.95 -4.50 5.07
C ASP A 397 -18.72 -3.16 5.11
N GLU A 398 -19.88 -3.13 5.80
CA GLU A 398 -20.73 -1.95 5.92
C GLU A 398 -20.05 -0.86 6.78
N ILE A 399 -19.97 0.34 6.22
CA ILE A 399 -19.47 1.56 6.86
C ILE A 399 -20.64 2.55 6.98
N VAL A 400 -20.87 3.01 8.21
CA VAL A 400 -21.94 3.94 8.61
C VAL A 400 -21.42 4.98 9.61
N ASP A 401 -22.26 5.98 9.93
CA ASP A 401 -21.95 7.04 10.89
C ASP A 401 -20.62 7.78 10.63
N LEU A 402 -20.27 8.00 9.35
CA LEU A 402 -19.06 8.72 8.98
C LEU A 402 -19.13 10.18 9.47
N GLN A 403 -18.16 10.57 10.28
CA GLN A 403 -18.02 11.90 10.84
C GLN A 403 -16.66 12.48 10.50
N TYR A 404 -16.67 13.68 9.92
CA TYR A 404 -15.49 14.51 9.74
C TYR A 404 -15.35 15.48 10.91
N LEU A 405 -14.17 15.49 11.52
CA LEU A 405 -13.85 16.22 12.74
C LEU A 405 -12.62 17.11 12.51
N GLU A 406 -12.61 18.31 13.08
CA GLU A 406 -11.44 19.22 13.06
C GLU A 406 -11.00 19.53 14.49
N LYS A 407 -9.68 19.59 14.68
CA LYS A 407 -9.05 19.89 15.96
C LYS A 407 -9.41 21.29 16.42
N ASN A 408 -9.72 21.43 17.71
CA ASN A 408 -9.99 22.71 18.34
C ASN A 408 -8.70 23.54 18.41
N THR A 409 -8.49 24.41 17.42
CA THR A 409 -7.33 25.32 17.34
C THR A 409 -7.44 26.53 18.28
N ASN A 410 -8.63 26.81 18.82
CA ASN A 410 -8.92 27.90 19.74
C ASN A 410 -8.87 27.49 21.22
N LYS A 411 -7.70 27.10 21.71
CA LYS A 411 -7.26 27.33 23.10
C LYS A 411 -5.73 27.44 23.16
N PRO A 412 -5.15 28.66 23.06
CA PRO A 412 -3.94 28.99 23.79
C PRO A 412 -4.20 28.76 25.29
N GLY A 413 -3.16 28.42 26.05
CA GLY A 413 -3.30 28.01 27.45
C GLY A 413 -3.97 29.06 28.35
N GLU A 414 -4.71 28.55 29.33
CA GLU A 414 -4.85 29.18 30.66
C GLU A 414 -3.59 28.90 31.47
#